data_AF-A0AA39D8F6-F1
#
_entry.id   AF-A0AA39D8F6-F1
#
_cell.length_a   1.000
_cell.length_b   1.000
_cell.length_c   1.000
_cell.angle_alpha   90.00
_cell.angle_beta   90.00
_cell.angle_gamma   90.00
#
_symmetry.space_group_name_H-M   'P 1'
#
loop_
_entity.id
_entity.type
_entity.pdbx_description
1 polymer ?
#
loop_
_entity_poly.entity_id
_entity_poly.type
_entity_poly.pdbx_seq_one_letter_code
_entity_poly.pdbx_strand_id
1 'polypeptide(L)'
;MNKLRLLKVFNVWPCGSFEYFSWKELCADSDACTRMNKLNQFKDCKLLLSGDFKYLSNNLRCLYWHGYPLKSVPLNFHPEQLVELNMSYSRVEQLWKGFKMYQQLKFVKLSYSQRLIETPDFSRAPNRRRLILEGCTSLSKVHPSIGDLNNLVFLNLEGCKNLKSFLRSICMESLEILTLSGCSKLKKFPEVQGCMKHLSELSLGGHCNKRIALVD
;
A
#
# COMPACT_ATOMS: atom_id res chain seq x y z
N MET A 1 27.18 11.29 -4.56
CA MET A 1 27.49 9.96 -3.96
C MET A 1 26.19 9.17 -3.81
N ASN A 2 25.94 8.23 -4.72
CA ASN A 2 24.79 7.34 -4.69
C ASN A 2 25.00 6.29 -3.59
N LYS A 3 24.49 6.55 -2.38
CA LYS A 3 24.39 5.51 -1.34
C LYS A 3 23.52 4.38 -1.91
N LEU A 4 24.10 3.20 -2.08
CA LEU A 4 23.42 1.94 -2.38
C LEU A 4 22.20 1.81 -1.45
N ARG A 5 21.00 1.86 -2.01
CA ARG A 5 19.75 1.64 -1.27
C ARG A 5 19.41 0.16 -1.36
N LEU A 6 19.15 -0.49 -0.22
CA LEU A 6 18.80 -1.90 -0.14
C LEU A 6 17.59 -2.19 -1.05
N LEU A 7 17.84 -2.96 -2.10
CA LEU A 7 16.83 -3.69 -2.83
C LEU A 7 16.80 -5.09 -2.20
N LYS A 8 15.65 -5.50 -1.66
CA LYS A 8 15.42 -6.90 -1.30
C LYS A 8 14.41 -7.48 -2.29
N VAL A 9 14.83 -8.51 -3.00
CA VAL A 9 14.01 -9.24 -3.96
C VAL A 9 13.80 -10.64 -3.41
N PHE A 10 12.55 -11.06 -3.25
CA PHE A 10 12.21 -12.41 -2.83
C PHE A 10 11.42 -13.10 -3.94
N ASN A 11 11.96 -14.20 -4.45
CA ASN A 11 11.30 -15.07 -5.43
C ASN A 11 10.57 -16.26 -4.76
N VAL A 12 10.82 -16.52 -3.47
CA VAL A 12 10.18 -17.58 -2.67
C VAL A 12 9.93 -17.08 -1.24
N TRP A 13 8.79 -17.48 -0.66
CA TRP A 13 8.20 -17.09 0.63
C TRP A 13 9.09 -17.34 1.88
N PRO A 14 8.79 -16.72 3.04
CA PRO A 14 7.64 -15.85 3.34
C PRO A 14 8.00 -14.36 3.32
N CYS A 15 7.27 -13.56 2.53
CA CYS A 15 7.34 -12.11 2.59
C CYS A 15 6.59 -11.63 3.83
N GLY A 16 7.28 -10.86 4.66
CA GLY A 16 6.80 -10.37 5.94
C GLY A 16 5.78 -9.26 5.77
N SER A 17 4.58 -9.50 6.30
CA SER A 17 3.59 -8.47 6.60
C SER A 17 3.17 -8.51 8.08
N PHE A 18 4.01 -9.05 8.96
CA PHE A 18 3.73 -9.20 10.41
C PHE A 18 3.59 -7.87 11.17
N GLU A 19 4.06 -6.75 10.62
CA GLU A 19 3.98 -5.43 11.28
C GLU A 19 2.58 -4.78 11.24
N TYR A 20 1.60 -5.35 10.52
CA TYR A 20 0.27 -4.75 10.37
C TYR A 20 -0.89 -5.71 10.64
N PHE A 21 -0.61 -6.89 11.20
CA PHE A 21 -1.68 -7.75 11.73
C PHE A 21 -2.13 -7.18 13.09
N SER A 22 -3.43 -7.22 13.36
CA SER A 22 -3.94 -6.98 14.71
C SER A 22 -3.29 -7.99 15.67
N TRP A 23 -2.99 -7.59 16.92
CA TRP A 23 -2.48 -8.53 17.94
C TRP A 23 -3.38 -9.78 18.10
N LYS A 24 -4.68 -9.68 17.77
CA LYS A 24 -5.61 -10.82 17.74
C LYS A 24 -5.33 -11.80 16.59
N GLU A 25 -4.90 -11.32 15.42
CA GLU A 25 -4.53 -12.15 14.26
C GLU A 25 -3.16 -12.82 14.46
N LEU A 26 -2.23 -12.14 15.15
CA LEU A 26 -0.93 -12.70 15.54
C LEU A 26 -1.04 -13.79 16.61
N CYS A 27 -2.01 -13.70 17.52
CA CYS A 27 -2.23 -14.68 18.59
C CYS A 27 -3.11 -15.87 18.17
N ALA A 28 -3.84 -15.78 17.06
CA ALA A 28 -4.70 -16.87 16.56
C ALA A 28 -3.96 -17.92 15.71
N ASP A 29 -2.73 -17.63 15.28
CA ASP A 29 -1.89 -18.52 14.48
C ASP A 29 -0.60 -18.84 15.27
N SER A 30 -0.60 -19.95 16.03
CA SER A 30 0.55 -20.37 16.84
C SER A 30 1.82 -20.64 16.02
N ASP A 31 1.70 -20.79 14.70
CA ASP A 31 2.81 -20.99 13.77
C ASP A 31 3.46 -19.67 13.31
N ALA A 32 2.81 -18.51 13.50
CA ALA A 32 3.38 -17.22 13.10
C ALA A 32 4.64 -16.86 13.90
N CYS A 33 4.63 -17.14 15.21
CA CYS A 33 5.75 -16.83 16.11
C CYS A 33 6.99 -17.70 15.83
N THR A 34 6.78 -18.99 15.54
CA THR A 34 7.82 -19.95 15.15
C THR A 34 8.43 -19.63 13.78
N ARG A 35 7.64 -19.02 12.88
CA ARG A 35 8.08 -18.57 11.53
C ARG A 35 8.98 -17.33 11.59
N MET A 36 8.81 -16.43 12.56
CA MET A 36 9.71 -15.28 12.77
C MET A 36 11.15 -15.73 13.08
N ASN A 37 11.34 -16.78 13.88
CA ASN A 37 12.67 -17.31 14.18
C ASN A 37 13.34 -18.02 12.97
N LYS A 38 12.55 -18.54 12.01
CA LYS A 38 13.07 -19.09 10.75
C LYS A 38 13.38 -18.04 9.68
N LEU A 39 12.75 -16.85 9.74
CA LEU A 39 12.98 -15.74 8.79
C LEU A 39 14.42 -15.19 8.84
N ASN A 40 15.13 -15.36 9.95
CA ASN A 40 16.56 -15.04 10.06
C ASN A 40 17.49 -15.99 9.27
N GLN A 41 16.96 -17.01 8.59
CA GLN A 41 17.76 -17.98 7.81
C GLN A 41 17.65 -17.83 6.28
N PHE A 42 16.90 -16.86 5.75
CA PHE A 42 16.84 -16.66 4.29
C PHE A 42 18.03 -15.82 3.80
N LYS A 43 18.88 -16.45 2.98
CA LYS A 43 19.99 -15.79 2.27
C LYS A 43 19.47 -14.57 1.52
N ASP A 44 19.99 -13.39 1.88
CA ASP A 44 19.78 -12.13 1.18
C ASP A 44 20.06 -12.31 -0.33
N CYS A 45 19.01 -12.36 -1.15
CA CYS A 45 19.15 -12.20 -2.59
C CYS A 45 19.45 -10.73 -2.91
N LYS A 46 20.73 -10.35 -2.78
CA LYS A 46 21.27 -9.08 -3.28
C LYS A 46 21.28 -9.13 -4.81
N LEU A 47 20.21 -8.64 -5.45
CA LEU A 47 20.28 -8.28 -6.86
C LEU A 47 21.11 -6.99 -6.97
N LEU A 48 22.35 -7.14 -7.43
CA LEU A 48 23.15 -6.04 -7.95
C LEU A 48 22.40 -5.49 -9.17
N LEU A 49 21.72 -4.35 -8.99
CA LEU A 49 21.25 -3.53 -10.11
C LEU A 49 22.48 -2.91 -10.79
N SER A 50 23.22 -3.71 -11.55
CA SER A 50 24.24 -3.21 -12.46
C SER A 50 23.59 -2.85 -13.78
N GLY A 51 23.74 -1.59 -14.21
CA GLY A 51 23.37 -1.12 -15.54
C GLY A 51 21.89 -0.77 -15.67
N ASP A 52 21.60 0.52 -15.77
CA ASP A 52 20.30 1.13 -16.07
C ASP A 52 19.10 0.59 -15.26
N PHE A 53 18.56 1.42 -14.36
CA PHE A 53 17.31 1.24 -13.61
C PHE A 53 16.03 1.01 -14.47
N LYS A 54 16.20 0.68 -15.76
CA LYS A 54 15.18 0.54 -16.80
C LYS A 54 14.51 -0.84 -16.80
N TYR A 55 15.02 -1.83 -16.10
CA TYR A 55 14.50 -3.21 -16.17
C TYR A 55 14.12 -3.76 -14.79
N LEU A 56 12.89 -4.25 -14.69
CA LEU A 56 12.36 -5.06 -13.59
C LEU A 56 11.90 -6.40 -14.16
N SER A 57 12.21 -7.50 -13.45
CA SER A 57 11.76 -8.84 -13.87
C SER A 57 10.24 -8.99 -13.70
N ASN A 58 9.55 -9.53 -14.70
CA ASN A 58 8.10 -9.77 -14.64
C ASN A 58 7.70 -10.96 -13.75
N ASN A 59 8.67 -11.77 -13.32
CA ASN A 59 8.46 -12.92 -12.45
C ASN A 59 8.58 -12.57 -10.95
N LEU A 60 8.64 -11.27 -10.63
CA LEU A 60 8.75 -10.81 -9.25
C LEU A 60 7.46 -11.10 -8.48
N ARG A 61 7.59 -11.75 -7.32
CA ARG A 61 6.50 -11.94 -6.36
C ARG A 61 6.52 -10.90 -5.25
N CYS A 62 7.69 -10.50 -4.79
CA CYS A 62 7.83 -9.39 -3.84
C CYS A 62 8.92 -8.42 -4.30
N LEU A 63 8.61 -7.12 -4.20
CA LEU A 63 9.55 -6.06 -4.54
C LEU A 63 9.65 -5.06 -3.39
N TYR A 64 10.80 -5.06 -2.69
CA TYR A 64 11.12 -4.06 -1.67
C TYR A 64 12.24 -3.15 -2.17
N TRP A 65 11.88 -1.92 -2.53
CA TRP A 65 12.80 -0.93 -3.09
C TRP A 65 12.60 0.45 -2.46
N HIS A 66 13.11 0.59 -1.24
CA HIS A 66 13.07 1.85 -0.52
C HIS A 66 13.84 2.93 -1.27
N GLY A 67 13.21 4.08 -1.46
CA GLY A 67 13.82 5.19 -2.15
C GLY A 67 14.00 4.99 -3.65
N TYR A 68 13.12 4.23 -4.29
CA TYR A 68 13.12 4.03 -5.74
C TYR A 68 13.27 5.36 -6.50
N PRO A 69 14.20 5.46 -7.46
CA PRO A 69 14.66 6.75 -7.97
C PRO A 69 13.84 7.32 -9.12
N LEU A 70 13.03 6.50 -9.81
CA LEU A 70 12.30 6.93 -11.00
C LEU A 70 10.91 7.48 -10.64
N LYS A 71 10.36 8.28 -11.56
CA LYS A 71 9.03 8.91 -11.42
C LYS A 71 7.88 7.92 -11.57
N SER A 72 8.12 6.79 -12.23
CA SER A 72 7.18 5.69 -12.36
C SER A 72 7.95 4.38 -12.51
N VAL A 73 7.27 3.26 -12.29
CA VAL A 73 7.75 1.94 -12.63
C VAL A 73 7.89 1.83 -14.17
N PRO A 74 8.87 1.09 -14.72
CA PRO A 74 9.09 1.02 -16.16
C PRO A 74 7.89 0.44 -16.92
N LEU A 75 7.61 0.94 -18.13
CA LEU A 75 6.45 0.51 -18.92
C LEU A 75 6.51 -0.96 -19.34
N ASN A 76 7.71 -1.53 -19.45
CA ASN A 76 7.95 -2.94 -19.78
C ASN A 76 7.78 -3.89 -18.57
N PHE A 77 7.55 -3.37 -17.37
CA PHE A 77 7.25 -4.18 -16.19
C PHE A 77 5.78 -4.62 -16.19
N HIS A 78 5.55 -5.92 -16.11
CA HIS A 78 4.23 -6.56 -16.10
C HIS A 78 4.06 -7.30 -14.75
N PRO A 79 3.43 -6.66 -13.75
CA PRO A 79 3.37 -7.16 -12.37
C PRO A 79 2.30 -8.24 -12.14
N GLU A 80 2.12 -9.17 -13.08
CA GLU A 80 1.06 -10.19 -13.00
C GLU A 80 1.24 -11.13 -11.80
N GLN A 81 2.48 -11.50 -11.52
CA GLN A 81 2.87 -12.39 -10.42
C GLN A 81 3.18 -11.64 -9.11
N LEU A 82 3.18 -10.30 -9.14
CA LEU A 82 3.57 -9.49 -8.00
C LEU A 82 2.51 -9.56 -6.91
N VAL A 83 2.90 -10.01 -5.72
CA VAL A 83 2.07 -10.14 -4.52
C VAL A 83 2.27 -8.95 -3.59
N GLU A 84 3.51 -8.53 -3.38
CA GLU A 84 3.85 -7.45 -2.46
C GLU A 84 4.78 -6.42 -3.07
N LEU A 85 4.47 -5.16 -2.84
CA LEU A 85 5.27 -4.03 -3.27
C LEU A 85 5.49 -3.09 -2.09
N ASN A 86 6.75 -2.84 -1.74
CA ASN A 86 7.14 -1.78 -0.82
C ASN A 86 8.19 -0.89 -1.47
N MET A 87 7.80 0.33 -1.81
CA MET A 87 8.69 1.35 -2.39
C MET A 87 8.59 2.64 -1.58
N SER A 88 8.60 2.52 -0.25
CA SER A 88 8.57 3.67 0.66
C SER A 88 9.71 4.65 0.36
N TYR A 89 9.51 5.95 0.63
CA TYR A 89 10.47 7.04 0.37
C TYR A 89 10.84 7.23 -1.10
N SER A 90 10.06 6.70 -2.03
CA SER A 90 10.37 6.77 -3.46
C SER A 90 10.12 8.14 -4.07
N ARG A 91 10.69 8.35 -5.27
CA ARG A 91 10.48 9.53 -6.11
C ARG A 91 9.31 9.36 -7.08
N VAL A 92 8.50 8.31 -6.92
CA VAL A 92 7.37 8.07 -7.82
C VAL A 92 6.38 9.23 -7.73
N GLU A 93 5.99 9.74 -8.89
CA GLU A 93 4.91 10.72 -9.04
C GLU A 93 3.60 9.99 -9.35
N GLN A 94 3.70 8.92 -10.13
CA GLN A 94 2.64 7.98 -10.47
C GLN A 94 3.26 6.58 -10.50
N LEU A 95 2.70 5.61 -9.78
CA LEU A 95 3.35 4.31 -9.60
C LEU A 95 3.48 3.54 -10.92
N TRP A 96 2.39 3.37 -11.66
CA TRP A 96 2.37 2.71 -12.96
C TRP A 96 1.57 3.52 -13.96
N LYS A 97 1.99 3.42 -15.23
CA LYS A 97 1.37 4.07 -16.38
C LYS A 97 0.85 3.02 -17.35
N GLY A 98 -0.20 3.40 -18.06
CA GLY A 98 -0.84 2.54 -19.04
C GLY A 98 -1.55 1.35 -18.39
N PHE A 99 -1.92 0.40 -19.22
CA PHE A 99 -2.73 -0.73 -18.84
C PHE A 99 -1.88 -1.84 -18.22
N LYS A 100 -2.28 -2.32 -17.05
CA LYS A 100 -1.54 -3.33 -16.27
C LYS A 100 -2.51 -4.25 -15.54
N MET A 101 -2.13 -5.52 -15.44
CA MET A 101 -2.84 -6.52 -14.64
C MET A 101 -2.10 -6.74 -13.33
N TYR A 102 -2.85 -6.82 -12.23
CA TYR A 102 -2.29 -7.00 -10.89
C TYR A 102 -2.94 -8.19 -10.19
N GLN A 103 -3.05 -9.32 -10.91
CA GLN A 103 -3.87 -10.46 -10.48
C GLN A 103 -3.49 -10.96 -9.10
N GLN A 104 -2.20 -10.99 -8.76
CA GLN A 104 -1.72 -11.53 -7.49
C GLN A 104 -1.47 -10.48 -6.40
N LEU A 105 -1.57 -9.19 -6.72
CA LEU A 105 -1.13 -8.10 -5.84
C LEU A 105 -2.07 -7.96 -4.62
N LYS A 106 -1.49 -8.04 -3.42
CA LYS A 106 -2.19 -7.99 -2.13
C LYS A 106 -1.72 -6.86 -1.24
N PHE A 107 -0.46 -6.46 -1.35
CA PHE A 107 0.11 -5.44 -0.47
C PHE A 107 0.87 -4.38 -1.27
N VAL A 108 0.53 -3.10 -1.04
CA VAL A 108 1.25 -1.96 -1.61
C VAL A 108 1.56 -0.96 -0.50
N LYS A 109 2.84 -0.68 -0.31
CA LYS A 109 3.34 0.34 0.62
C LYS A 109 4.23 1.34 -0.10
N LEU A 110 3.82 2.60 -0.13
CA LEU A 110 4.58 3.72 -0.69
C LEU A 110 4.81 4.83 0.35
N SER A 111 4.77 4.50 1.64
CA SER A 111 4.89 5.48 2.73
C SER A 111 6.01 6.48 2.50
N TYR A 112 5.77 7.74 2.83
CA TYR A 112 6.73 8.84 2.73
C TYR A 112 7.25 9.10 1.30
N SER A 113 6.53 8.66 0.26
CA SER A 113 6.82 9.02 -1.13
C SER A 113 6.31 10.43 -1.42
N GLN A 114 7.11 11.43 -1.04
CA GLN A 114 6.75 12.85 -1.04
C GLN A 114 6.47 13.44 -2.43
N ARG A 115 6.64 12.69 -3.52
CA ARG A 115 6.34 13.12 -4.90
C ARG A 115 5.07 12.50 -5.46
N LEU A 116 4.48 11.51 -4.77
CA LEU A 116 3.26 10.83 -5.24
C LEU A 116 2.12 11.83 -5.28
N ILE A 117 1.48 11.99 -6.45
CA ILE A 117 0.43 13.01 -6.67
C ILE A 117 -0.97 12.41 -6.51
N GLU A 118 -1.13 11.16 -6.93
CA GLU A 118 -2.38 10.40 -6.96
C GLU A 118 -2.12 8.93 -6.59
N THR A 119 -3.10 8.27 -5.99
CA THR A 119 -2.99 6.83 -5.67
C THR A 119 -2.91 5.99 -6.96
N PRO A 120 -2.34 4.78 -6.91
CA PRO A 120 -2.29 3.93 -8.09
C PRO A 120 -3.70 3.51 -8.55
N ASP A 121 -3.87 3.31 -9.86
CA ASP A 121 -5.06 2.69 -10.44
C ASP A 121 -5.08 1.19 -10.11
N PHE A 122 -6.22 0.73 -9.57
CA PHE A 122 -6.49 -0.65 -9.19
C PHE A 122 -7.78 -1.21 -9.82
N SER A 123 -8.29 -0.61 -10.89
CA SER A 123 -9.49 -1.07 -11.60
C SER A 123 -9.46 -2.55 -12.02
N ARG A 124 -8.26 -3.14 -12.21
CA ARG A 124 -8.06 -4.52 -12.69
C ARG A 124 -7.37 -5.44 -11.69
N ALA A 125 -7.81 -5.35 -10.45
CA ALA A 125 -7.06 -5.86 -9.31
C ALA A 125 -7.99 -6.71 -8.39
N PRO A 126 -8.25 -7.99 -8.75
CA PRO A 126 -9.38 -8.76 -8.21
C PRO A 126 -9.21 -9.18 -6.73
N ASN A 127 -7.98 -9.22 -6.21
CA ASN A 127 -7.69 -9.75 -4.88
C ASN A 127 -7.91 -8.77 -3.72
N ARG A 128 -8.01 -9.35 -2.50
CA ARG A 128 -7.99 -8.65 -1.21
C ARG A 128 -6.69 -7.90 -0.96
N ARG A 129 -6.78 -6.63 -0.54
CA ARG A 129 -5.66 -5.69 -0.54
C ARG A 129 -5.49 -4.91 0.75
N ARG A 130 -4.24 -4.52 1.00
CA ARG A 130 -3.84 -3.51 1.99
C ARG A 130 -2.99 -2.44 1.27
N LEU A 131 -3.34 -1.18 1.47
CA LEU A 131 -2.68 -0.03 0.85
C LEU A 131 -2.19 0.94 1.92
N ILE A 132 -0.89 1.19 1.95
CA ILE A 132 -0.23 2.06 2.92
C ILE A 132 0.49 3.19 2.18
N LEU A 133 -0.02 4.41 2.35
CA LEU A 133 0.42 5.64 1.70
C LEU A 133 0.71 6.76 2.71
N GLU A 134 0.89 6.39 3.98
CA GLU A 134 1.23 7.29 5.07
C GLU A 134 2.34 8.28 4.69
N GLY A 135 2.19 9.55 5.05
CA GLY A 135 3.22 10.57 4.88
C GLY A 135 3.49 10.96 3.42
N CYS A 136 2.65 10.56 2.46
CA CYS A 136 2.72 11.04 1.08
C CYS A 136 2.21 12.48 1.00
N THR A 137 3.03 13.44 1.42
CA THR A 137 2.60 14.83 1.62
C THR A 137 2.16 15.55 0.35
N SER A 138 2.59 15.13 -0.85
CA SER A 138 2.13 15.70 -2.13
C SER A 138 0.89 15.02 -2.70
N LEU A 139 0.44 13.92 -2.08
CA LEU A 139 -0.74 13.20 -2.52
C LEU A 139 -1.95 14.13 -2.36
N SER A 140 -2.61 14.42 -3.48
CA SER A 140 -3.68 15.41 -3.54
C SER A 140 -5.02 14.83 -3.98
N LYS A 141 -4.98 13.64 -4.61
CA LYS A 141 -6.14 12.93 -5.16
C LYS A 141 -6.06 11.44 -4.83
N VAL A 142 -7.22 10.84 -4.62
CA VAL A 142 -7.39 9.38 -4.61
C VAL A 142 -8.01 8.98 -5.94
N HIS A 143 -7.42 8.00 -6.60
CA HIS A 143 -7.94 7.46 -7.85
C HIS A 143 -9.31 6.80 -7.60
N PRO A 144 -10.33 7.05 -8.44
CA PRO A 144 -11.70 6.57 -8.21
C PRO A 144 -11.81 5.06 -7.97
N SER A 145 -10.97 4.26 -8.65
CA SER A 145 -10.96 2.80 -8.51
C SER A 145 -10.79 2.33 -7.06
N ILE A 146 -10.20 3.12 -6.17
CA ILE A 146 -10.07 2.78 -4.74
C ILE A 146 -11.44 2.61 -4.08
N GLY A 147 -12.43 3.43 -4.47
CA GLY A 147 -13.80 3.35 -3.96
C GLY A 147 -14.53 2.09 -4.38
N ASP A 148 -14.14 1.52 -5.52
CA ASP A 148 -14.72 0.32 -6.11
C ASP A 148 -13.98 -0.96 -5.66
N LEU A 149 -12.94 -0.85 -4.83
CA LEU A 149 -12.22 -2.00 -4.30
C LEU A 149 -13.00 -2.65 -3.15
N ASN A 150 -13.99 -3.48 -3.49
CA ASN A 150 -14.76 -4.24 -2.49
C ASN A 150 -13.90 -5.17 -1.64
N ASN A 151 -12.68 -5.50 -2.09
CA ASN A 151 -11.73 -6.36 -1.40
C ASN A 151 -10.62 -5.58 -0.65
N LEU A 152 -10.65 -4.24 -0.60
CA LEU A 152 -9.69 -3.47 0.20
C LEU A 152 -10.02 -3.59 1.68
N VAL A 153 -9.06 -4.05 2.49
CA VAL A 153 -9.25 -4.29 3.94
C VAL A 153 -8.65 -3.17 4.78
N PHE A 154 -7.51 -2.64 4.34
CA PHE A 154 -6.75 -1.64 5.08
C PHE A 154 -6.33 -0.52 4.15
N LEU A 155 -6.68 0.72 4.50
CA LEU A 155 -6.25 1.91 3.81
C LEU A 155 -5.68 2.94 4.79
N ASN A 156 -4.37 3.16 4.72
CA ASN A 156 -3.69 4.19 5.51
C ASN A 156 -3.20 5.33 4.61
N LEU A 157 -3.80 6.50 4.81
CA LEU A 157 -3.48 7.78 4.19
C LEU A 157 -3.04 8.82 5.23
N GLU A 158 -2.65 8.39 6.42
CA GLU A 158 -2.23 9.27 7.51
C GLU A 158 -1.13 10.23 7.07
N GLY A 159 -1.21 11.49 7.49
CA GLY A 159 -0.22 12.50 7.18
C GLY A 159 -0.15 12.92 5.69
N CYS A 160 -1.12 12.54 4.85
CA CYS A 160 -1.25 13.05 3.48
C CYS A 160 -1.76 14.49 3.47
N LYS A 161 -0.91 15.43 3.90
CA LYS A 161 -1.27 16.84 4.18
C LYS A 161 -1.92 17.58 3.00
N ASN A 162 -1.58 17.24 1.75
CA ASN A 162 -2.17 17.89 0.57
C ASN A 162 -3.44 17.21 0.03
N LEU A 163 -3.93 16.16 0.66
CA LEU A 163 -5.13 15.46 0.21
C LEU A 163 -6.34 16.38 0.35
N LYS A 164 -6.90 16.83 -0.78
CA LYS A 164 -8.01 17.81 -0.80
C LYS A 164 -9.37 17.14 -0.75
N SER A 165 -9.48 16.02 -1.43
CA SER A 165 -10.70 15.22 -1.57
C SER A 165 -10.32 13.75 -1.56
N PHE A 166 -11.12 12.93 -0.89
CA PHE A 166 -11.03 11.48 -0.96
C PHE A 166 -11.82 11.00 -2.18
N LEU A 167 -13.07 10.59 -1.99
CA LEU A 167 -14.03 10.23 -3.03
C LEU A 167 -15.35 10.93 -2.72
N ARG A 168 -16.31 10.94 -3.67
CA ARG A 168 -17.63 11.56 -3.43
C ARG A 168 -18.52 10.68 -2.56
N SER A 169 -18.59 9.40 -2.92
CA SER A 169 -19.33 8.35 -2.22
C SER A 169 -18.43 7.13 -2.10
N ILE A 170 -18.54 6.39 -1.01
CA ILE A 170 -17.72 5.20 -0.78
C ILE A 170 -18.60 3.99 -0.43
N CYS A 171 -18.28 2.87 -1.07
CA CYS A 171 -18.87 1.57 -0.80
C CYS A 171 -17.77 0.50 -0.78
N MET A 172 -17.05 0.42 0.32
CA MET A 172 -15.92 -0.50 0.48
C MET A 172 -16.31 -1.64 1.43
N GLU A 173 -16.92 -2.69 0.88
CA GLU A 173 -17.53 -3.78 1.67
C GLU A 173 -16.57 -4.44 2.66
N SER A 174 -15.37 -4.82 2.20
CA SER A 174 -14.37 -5.51 3.05
C SER A 174 -13.49 -4.56 3.89
N LEU A 175 -13.70 -3.24 3.85
CA LEU A 175 -12.79 -2.31 4.52
C LEU A 175 -12.96 -2.40 6.03
N GLU A 176 -11.88 -2.75 6.72
CA GLU A 176 -11.85 -2.92 8.17
C GLU A 176 -11.23 -1.70 8.87
N ILE A 177 -10.24 -1.05 8.24
CA ILE A 177 -9.52 0.10 8.80
C ILE A 177 -9.28 1.18 7.74
N LEU A 178 -9.66 2.41 8.08
CA LEU A 178 -9.40 3.62 7.29
C LEU A 178 -8.72 4.70 8.13
N THR A 179 -7.50 5.07 7.77
CA THR A 179 -6.74 6.13 8.46
C THR A 179 -6.55 7.33 7.54
N LEU A 180 -7.05 8.48 7.95
CA LEU A 180 -6.96 9.79 7.28
C LEU A 180 -6.48 10.88 8.25
N SER A 181 -5.97 10.49 9.43
CA SER A 181 -5.39 11.38 10.43
C SER A 181 -4.28 12.25 9.82
N GLY A 182 -4.16 13.50 10.25
CA GLY A 182 -3.14 14.41 9.70
C GLY A 182 -3.33 14.86 8.23
N CYS A 183 -4.42 14.49 7.54
CA CYS A 183 -4.79 15.02 6.22
C CYS A 183 -5.35 16.46 6.33
N SER A 184 -4.48 17.44 6.60
CA SER A 184 -4.90 18.80 6.98
C SER A 184 -5.69 19.59 5.93
N LYS A 185 -5.58 19.24 4.63
CA LYS A 185 -6.35 19.88 3.55
C LYS A 185 -7.64 19.15 3.19
N LEU A 186 -7.96 18.03 3.85
CA LEU A 186 -9.16 17.25 3.57
C LEU A 186 -10.36 17.99 4.17
N LYS A 187 -11.16 18.65 3.32
CA LYS A 187 -12.29 19.49 3.76
C LYS A 187 -13.61 18.73 3.92
N LYS A 188 -13.78 17.62 3.19
CA LYS A 188 -15.02 16.84 3.16
C LYS A 188 -14.69 15.36 3.18
N PHE A 189 -15.36 14.64 4.06
CA PHE A 189 -15.40 13.18 4.03
C PHE A 189 -16.47 12.73 3.02
N PRO A 190 -16.26 11.62 2.27
CA PRO A 190 -17.25 11.06 1.36
C PRO A 190 -18.57 10.74 2.07
N GLU A 191 -19.65 10.71 1.30
CA GLU A 191 -20.89 10.07 1.72
C GLU A 191 -20.65 8.55 1.87
N VAL A 192 -20.97 8.03 3.06
CA VAL A 192 -20.85 6.60 3.36
C VAL A 192 -22.11 5.90 2.88
N GLN A 193 -21.98 4.95 1.96
CA GLN A 193 -23.08 4.05 1.62
C GLN A 193 -23.18 2.92 2.66
N GLY A 194 -24.38 2.38 2.88
CA GLY A 194 -24.70 1.36 3.90
C GLY A 194 -24.06 -0.03 3.71
N CYS A 195 -23.02 -0.14 2.88
CA CYS A 195 -22.31 -1.37 2.55
C CYS A 195 -20.98 -1.53 3.30
N MET A 196 -20.47 -0.52 4.01
CA MET A 196 -19.22 -0.59 4.78
C MET A 196 -19.39 -1.31 6.14
N LYS A 197 -19.93 -2.53 6.11
CA LYS A 197 -20.33 -3.30 7.30
C LYS A 197 -19.16 -3.83 8.14
N HIS A 198 -17.97 -3.93 7.55
CA HIS A 198 -16.78 -4.47 8.21
C HIS A 198 -15.86 -3.40 8.82
N LEU A 199 -16.19 -2.11 8.65
CA LEU A 199 -15.33 -1.01 9.08
C LEU A 199 -15.33 -0.90 10.60
N SER A 200 -14.20 -1.26 11.20
CA SER A 200 -13.99 -1.34 12.65
C SER A 200 -13.19 -0.15 13.21
N GLU A 201 -12.38 0.50 12.37
CA GLU A 201 -11.57 1.65 12.76
C GLU A 201 -11.55 2.72 11.67
N LEU A 202 -11.92 3.95 12.06
CA LEU A 202 -11.92 5.13 11.19
C LEU A 202 -11.24 6.29 11.90
N SER A 203 -10.06 6.68 11.42
CA SER A 203 -9.26 7.73 12.06
C SER A 203 -9.25 9.01 11.21
N LEU A 204 -9.92 10.06 11.70
CA LEU A 204 -10.16 11.33 11.01
C LEU A 204 -9.68 12.53 11.86
N GLY A 205 -8.39 12.67 12.15
CA GLY A 205 -7.95 13.84 12.93
C GLY A 205 -6.46 14.05 13.14
N GLY A 206 -6.07 15.31 13.33
CA GLY A 206 -4.89 15.66 14.13
C GLY A 206 -5.32 15.73 15.60
N HIS A 207 -4.67 14.93 16.43
CA HIS A 207 -4.77 14.86 17.90
C HIS A 207 -6.00 14.25 18.60
N CYS A 208 -7.06 13.78 17.93
CA CYS A 208 -8.06 12.94 18.59
C CYS A 208 -8.56 11.80 17.70
N ASN A 209 -8.25 10.55 18.08
CA ASN A 209 -8.83 9.34 17.48
C ASN A 209 -10.34 9.32 17.77
N LYS A 210 -11.18 9.54 16.77
CA LYS A 210 -12.60 9.18 16.88
C LYS A 210 -12.72 7.72 16.51
N ARG A 211 -12.83 6.81 17.48
CA ARG A 211 -13.44 5.50 17.20
C ARG A 211 -14.89 5.76 16.83
N ILE A 212 -15.18 5.88 15.54
CA ILE A 212 -16.56 5.88 15.07
C ILE A 212 -16.96 4.40 15.10
N ALA A 213 -17.68 4.02 16.16
CA ALA A 213 -18.54 2.85 16.07
C ALA A 213 -19.54 3.17 14.96
N LEU A 214 -19.36 2.56 13.79
CA LEU A 214 -20.39 2.56 12.78
C LEU A 214 -21.50 1.69 13.34
N VAL A 215 -22.63 2.35 13.57
CA VAL A 215 -23.80 1.89 14.33
C VAL A 215 -24.38 0.61 13.71
N ASP A 216 -24.91 -0.23 14.61
CA ASP A 216 -25.65 -1.48 14.39
C ASP A 216 -26.58 -1.52 13.16
#